data_AF-A0A553R8H3-F1
#
_entry.id   AF-A0A553R8H3-F1
#
_cell.length_a   1.000
_cell.length_b   1.000
_cell.length_c   1.000
_cell.angle_alpha   90.00
_cell.angle_beta   90.00
_cell.angle_gamma   90.00
#
_symmetry.space_group_name_H-M   'P 1'
#
loop_
_entity.id
_entity.type
_entity.pdbx_description
1 polymer ?
#
loop_
_entity_poly.entity_id
_entity_poly.type
_entity_poly.pdbx_seq_one_letter_code
_entity_poly.pdbx_strand_id
1 'polypeptide(L)'
;MSERHGHYTELSQRAIENSTFQDVTLIDGKATDKLLKSREFFLSLAKNLGDRLLSQGGRVPDKTSYNDFIDELKVLYAQYWPEDMNVMYGQTEIESLCERFNLQDPRAVIRAYRTYKDSNGKIIPDKLKELFAAVNTIPISKLPIPSTQLDPAALTLKFTEASMPQQQEPNEPDWGRGC
;
A
#
# COMPACT_ATOMS: atom_id res chain seq x y z
N MET A 1 -4.08 -28.81 -1.44
CA MET A 1 -4.35 -27.53 -0.77
C MET A 1 -3.01 -26.86 -0.55
N SER A 2 -2.74 -25.72 -1.21
CA SER A 2 -1.41 -25.11 -1.21
C SER A 2 -1.28 -24.12 -0.06
N GLU A 3 -0.92 -24.61 1.13
CA GLU A 3 -0.59 -23.79 2.33
C GLU A 3 0.81 -23.15 2.24
N ARG A 4 1.24 -22.73 1.04
CA ARG A 4 2.48 -21.96 0.92
C ARG A 4 2.17 -20.49 1.12
N HIS A 5 2.58 -19.97 2.27
CA HIS A 5 2.60 -18.55 2.55
C HIS A 5 3.47 -17.85 1.50
N GLY A 6 3.10 -16.62 1.13
CA GLY A 6 3.91 -15.82 0.20
C GLY A 6 5.28 -15.51 0.80
N HIS A 7 6.28 -15.28 -0.07
CA HIS A 7 7.67 -15.02 0.36
C HIS A 7 7.79 -13.96 1.47
N TYR A 8 7.04 -12.86 1.37
CA TYR A 8 7.05 -11.80 2.38
C TYR A 8 6.37 -12.20 3.69
N THR A 9 5.36 -13.05 3.65
CA THR A 9 4.71 -13.60 4.85
C THR A 9 5.66 -14.52 5.60
N GLU A 10 6.41 -15.37 4.89
CA GLU A 10 7.44 -16.21 5.48
C GLU A 10 8.58 -15.37 6.10
N LEU A 11 9.00 -14.29 5.44
CA LEU A 11 10.00 -13.36 5.98
C LEU A 11 9.51 -12.67 7.26
N SER A 12 8.27 -12.20 7.29
CA SER A 12 7.69 -11.59 8.48
C SER A 12 7.60 -12.58 9.64
N GLN A 13 7.18 -13.81 9.38
CA GLN A 13 7.08 -14.83 10.43
C GLN A 13 8.46 -15.15 11.02
N ARG A 14 9.46 -15.34 10.16
CA ARG A 14 10.84 -15.61 10.59
C ARG A 14 11.43 -14.44 11.38
N ALA A 15 11.04 -13.21 11.07
CA ALA A 15 11.48 -12.04 11.80
C ALA A 15 10.84 -11.93 13.19
N ILE A 16 9.59 -12.35 13.34
CA ILE A 16 8.93 -12.46 14.64
C ILE A 16 9.65 -13.50 15.51
N GLU A 17 10.00 -14.65 14.94
CA GLU A 17 10.74 -15.72 15.64
C GLU A 17 12.14 -15.28 16.07
N ASN A 18 12.85 -14.54 15.21
CA ASN A 18 14.21 -14.10 15.47
C ASN A 18 14.29 -12.76 16.21
N SER A 19 13.15 -12.15 16.56
CA SER A 19 13.03 -10.78 17.09
C SER A 19 13.88 -9.75 16.32
N THR A 20 14.07 -9.97 15.03
CA THR A 20 14.89 -9.15 14.14
C THR A 20 14.28 -9.18 12.74
N PHE A 21 14.02 -8.01 12.16
CA PHE A 21 13.61 -7.88 10.77
C PHE A 21 14.75 -7.29 9.95
N GLN A 22 15.35 -8.12 9.10
CA GLN A 22 16.60 -7.80 8.40
C GLN A 22 17.71 -7.50 9.42
N ASP A 23 18.04 -6.22 9.64
CA ASP A 23 19.06 -5.77 10.61
C ASP A 23 18.48 -4.96 11.77
N VAL A 24 17.14 -4.88 11.88
CA VAL A 24 16.46 -4.10 12.92
C VAL A 24 15.94 -5.03 14.00
N THR A 25 16.46 -4.91 15.21
CA THR A 25 15.92 -5.62 16.38
C THR A 25 14.51 -5.13 16.68
N LEU A 26 13.58 -6.08 16.75
CA LEU A 26 12.20 -5.82 17.13
C LEU A 26 12.15 -5.71 18.66
N ILE A 27 11.53 -4.65 19.15
CA ILE A 27 11.36 -4.39 20.57
C ILE A 27 9.88 -4.60 20.88
N ASP A 28 9.59 -5.30 21.97
CA ASP A 28 8.22 -5.39 22.47
C ASP A 28 7.70 -4.00 22.83
N GLY A 29 6.43 -3.76 22.49
CA GLY A 29 5.76 -2.51 22.82
C GLY A 29 5.70 -2.29 24.33
N LYS A 30 5.84 -1.04 24.77
CA LYS A 30 5.66 -0.65 26.17
C LYS A 30 4.16 -0.56 26.48
N ALA A 31 3.79 -0.70 27.75
CA ALA A 31 2.40 -0.51 28.18
C ALA A 31 1.85 0.90 27.91
N THR A 32 2.72 1.89 27.70
CA THR A 32 2.38 3.26 27.31
C THR A 32 2.13 3.43 25.81
N ASP A 33 2.49 2.43 25.00
CA ASP A 33 2.38 2.51 23.55
C ASP A 33 0.92 2.36 23.14
N LYS A 34 0.46 3.27 22.30
CA LYS A 34 -0.91 3.23 21.79
C LYS A 34 -1.03 2.07 20.82
N LEU A 35 -2.00 1.19 21.06
CA LEU A 35 -2.34 0.14 20.11
C LEU A 35 -2.67 0.78 18.76
N LEU A 36 -2.01 0.30 17.70
CA LEU A 36 -2.29 0.73 16.35
C LEU A 36 -3.69 0.24 15.96
N LYS A 37 -4.65 1.17 15.89
CA LYS A 37 -5.96 0.88 15.34
C LYS A 37 -5.85 0.77 13.82
N SER A 38 -5.66 -0.45 13.32
CA SER A 38 -5.39 -0.72 11.89
C SER A 38 -6.38 -0.01 10.95
N ARG A 39 -7.68 -0.07 11.26
CA ARG A 39 -8.72 0.58 10.45
C ARG A 39 -8.53 2.10 10.37
N GLU A 40 -8.34 2.76 11.51
CA GLU A 40 -8.16 4.22 11.55
C GLU A 40 -6.85 4.63 10.85
N PHE A 41 -5.79 3.85 11.04
CA PHE A 41 -4.51 4.06 10.38
C PHE A 41 -4.63 3.97 8.85
N PHE A 42 -5.19 2.89 8.31
CA PHE A 42 -5.32 2.72 6.86
C PHE A 42 -6.30 3.72 6.25
N LEU A 43 -7.39 4.07 6.95
CA LEU A 43 -8.30 5.13 6.50
C LEU A 43 -7.60 6.50 6.46
N SER A 44 -6.81 6.82 7.49
CA SER A 44 -6.03 8.06 7.52
C SER A 44 -4.98 8.07 6.42
N LEU A 45 -4.28 6.95 6.20
CA LEU A 45 -3.28 6.82 5.14
C LEU A 45 -3.92 7.00 3.76
N ALA A 46 -5.01 6.30 3.47
CA ALA A 46 -5.73 6.41 2.21
C ALA A 46 -6.23 7.84 1.97
N LYS A 47 -6.77 8.50 3.00
CA LYS A 47 -7.18 9.90 2.92
C LYS A 47 -6.01 10.82 2.60
N ASN A 48 -4.90 10.70 3.32
CA ASN A 48 -3.71 11.52 3.09
C ASN A 48 -3.11 11.29 1.70
N LEU A 49 -3.09 10.05 1.21
CA LEU A 49 -2.64 9.75 -0.14
C LEU A 49 -3.58 10.35 -1.19
N GLY A 50 -4.90 10.22 -0.99
CA GLY A 50 -5.91 10.85 -1.84
C GLY A 50 -5.75 12.37 -1.88
N ASP A 51 -5.63 13.01 -0.73
CA ASP A 51 -5.44 14.46 -0.62
C ASP A 51 -4.14 14.88 -1.35
N ARG A 52 -3.01 14.17 -1.16
CA ARG A 52 -1.74 14.52 -1.82
C ARG A 52 -1.75 14.29 -3.33
N LEU A 53 -2.37 13.20 -3.79
CA LEU A 53 -2.39 12.85 -5.21
C LEU A 53 -3.45 13.63 -5.98
N LEU A 54 -4.56 14.00 -5.35
CA LEU A 54 -5.75 14.60 -5.99
C LEU A 54 -5.99 16.06 -5.60
N SER A 55 -5.24 16.66 -4.68
CA SER A 55 -5.28 18.12 -4.49
C SER A 55 -4.13 18.79 -5.22
N GLN A 56 -4.42 19.42 -6.36
CA GLN A 56 -3.53 20.43 -6.90
C GLN A 56 -3.75 21.76 -6.18
N GLY A 57 -2.69 22.33 -5.60
CA GLY A 57 -2.69 23.72 -5.14
C GLY A 57 -3.62 24.05 -3.96
N GLY A 58 -3.85 23.10 -3.04
CA GLY A 58 -4.60 23.36 -1.80
C GLY A 58 -6.12 23.43 -1.93
N ARG A 59 -6.69 23.04 -3.08
CA ARG A 59 -8.14 22.86 -3.25
C ARG A 59 -8.56 21.45 -2.86
N VAL A 60 -9.74 21.32 -2.26
CA VAL A 60 -10.36 20.04 -1.87
C VAL A 60 -10.42 19.10 -3.08
N PRO A 61 -10.08 17.79 -2.93
CA PRO A 61 -10.14 16.86 -4.03
C PRO A 61 -11.58 16.71 -4.54
N ASP A 62 -11.82 17.14 -5.78
CA ASP A 62 -13.08 16.92 -6.51
C ASP A 62 -12.92 15.72 -7.47
N LYS A 63 -14.04 15.09 -7.86
CA LYS A 63 -14.06 13.98 -8.85
C LYS A 63 -13.40 14.38 -10.17
N THR A 64 -13.46 15.65 -10.53
CA THR A 64 -12.77 16.23 -11.69
C THR A 64 -11.25 16.01 -11.61
N SER A 65 -10.66 16.23 -10.43
CA SER A 65 -9.21 16.06 -10.20
C SER A 65 -8.71 14.63 -10.36
N TYR A 66 -9.56 13.63 -10.09
CA TYR A 66 -9.20 12.23 -10.33
C TYR A 66 -9.07 11.94 -11.83
N ASN A 67 -10.04 12.37 -12.64
CA ASN A 67 -9.97 12.16 -14.09
C ASN A 67 -8.80 12.92 -14.70
N ASP A 68 -8.55 14.15 -14.24
CA ASP A 68 -7.40 14.96 -14.67
C ASP A 68 -6.09 14.22 -14.35
N PHE A 69 -5.95 13.65 -13.14
CA PHE A 69 -4.79 12.84 -12.77
C PHE A 69 -4.64 11.58 -13.63
N ILE A 70 -5.73 10.89 -13.94
CA ILE A 70 -5.69 9.73 -14.84
C ILE A 70 -5.25 10.14 -16.25
N ASP A 71 -5.73 11.29 -16.75
CA ASP A 71 -5.34 11.82 -18.05
C ASP A 71 -3.88 12.23 -18.09
N GLU A 72 -3.36 12.84 -17.02
CA GLU A 72 -1.92 13.09 -16.84
C GLU A 72 -1.11 11.79 -16.91
N LEU A 73 -1.57 10.72 -16.24
CA LEU A 73 -0.89 9.42 -16.25
C LEU A 73 -0.87 8.76 -17.63
N LYS A 74 -1.91 8.96 -18.47
CA LYS A 74 -1.98 8.37 -19.82
C LYS A 74 -0.82 8.81 -20.69
N VAL A 75 -0.32 10.03 -20.51
CA VAL A 75 0.82 10.59 -21.24
C VAL A 75 2.09 9.75 -21.07
N LEU A 76 2.24 9.02 -19.96
CA LEU A 76 3.40 8.14 -19.75
C LEU A 76 3.36 6.87 -20.60
N TYR A 77 2.20 6.46 -21.13
CA TYR A 77 2.05 5.19 -21.84
C TYR A 77 1.74 5.43 -23.31
N ALA A 78 2.68 5.03 -24.18
CA ALA A 78 2.59 5.24 -25.62
C ALA A 78 1.33 4.66 -26.29
N GLN A 79 0.69 3.65 -25.66
CA GLN A 79 -0.56 3.06 -26.14
C GLN A 79 -1.77 4.02 -26.09
N TYR A 80 -1.69 5.11 -25.31
CA TYR A 80 -2.75 6.11 -25.20
C TYR A 80 -2.44 7.38 -26.00
N TRP A 81 -1.31 7.43 -26.71
CA TRP A 81 -0.94 8.60 -27.48
C TRP A 81 -1.82 8.72 -28.74
N PRO A 82 -2.30 9.93 -29.08
CA PRO A 82 -3.02 10.15 -30.33
C PRO A 82 -2.08 9.96 -31.52
N GLU A 83 -2.64 9.69 -32.70
CA GLU A 83 -1.85 9.58 -33.94
C GLU A 83 -1.21 10.94 -34.32
N ASP A 84 -1.95 12.03 -34.12
CA ASP A 84 -1.49 13.40 -34.37
C ASP A 84 -0.99 14.08 -33.08
N MET A 85 0.24 13.77 -32.68
CA MET A 85 0.88 14.39 -31.51
C MET A 85 1.53 15.74 -31.85
N ASN A 86 1.22 16.77 -31.06
CA ASN A 86 2.00 18.00 -31.05
C ASN A 86 3.44 17.75 -30.54
N VAL A 87 4.41 18.53 -31.01
CA VAL A 87 5.79 18.60 -30.48
C VAL A 87 5.80 18.79 -28.96
N MET A 88 4.85 19.55 -28.41
CA MET A 88 4.74 19.81 -26.97
C MET A 88 3.80 18.87 -26.21
N TYR A 89 3.21 17.86 -26.87
CA TYR A 89 2.29 16.90 -26.24
C TYR A 89 2.92 16.27 -24.99
N GLY A 90 2.19 16.32 -23.88
CA GLY A 90 2.58 15.68 -22.62
C GLY A 90 3.51 16.48 -21.72
N GLN A 91 4.02 17.65 -22.13
CA GLN A 91 5.00 18.37 -21.32
C GLN A 91 4.40 18.94 -20.02
N THR A 92 3.21 19.52 -20.10
CA THR A 92 2.51 20.09 -18.95
C THR A 92 2.06 19.00 -17.98
N GLU A 93 1.64 17.86 -18.50
CA GLU A 93 1.23 16.70 -17.72
C GLU A 93 2.44 16.10 -16.98
N ILE A 94 3.59 15.97 -17.64
CA ILE A 94 4.83 15.52 -16.99
C ILE A 94 5.29 16.51 -15.92
N GLU A 95 5.17 17.81 -16.17
CA GLU A 95 5.49 18.85 -15.18
C GLU A 95 4.59 18.72 -13.94
N SER A 96 3.27 18.61 -14.14
CA SER A 96 2.29 18.36 -13.10
C SER A 96 2.60 17.10 -12.28
N LEU A 97 2.93 15.99 -12.95
CA LEU A 97 3.32 14.75 -12.27
C LEU A 97 4.61 14.91 -11.47
N CYS A 98 5.61 15.63 -11.99
CA CYS A 98 6.84 15.90 -11.24
C CYS A 98 6.56 16.70 -9.97
N GLU A 99 5.66 17.68 -10.02
CA GLU A 99 5.23 18.45 -8.84
C GLU A 99 4.50 17.56 -7.83
N ARG A 100 3.56 16.72 -8.29
CA ARG A 100 2.79 15.80 -7.42
C ARG A 100 3.69 14.79 -6.70
N PHE A 101 4.68 14.23 -7.39
CA PHE A 101 5.64 13.29 -6.81
C PHE A 101 6.86 13.95 -6.17
N ASN A 102 6.91 15.29 -6.15
CA ASN A 102 8.01 16.07 -5.59
C ASN A 102 9.39 15.67 -6.15
N LEU A 103 9.48 15.52 -7.48
CA LEU A 103 10.72 15.22 -8.19
C LEU A 103 11.58 16.49 -8.30
N GLN A 104 12.87 16.39 -7.96
CA GLN A 104 13.74 17.57 -7.78
C GLN A 104 14.08 18.33 -9.06
N ASP A 105 14.04 17.70 -10.24
CA ASP A 105 14.39 18.34 -11.52
C ASP A 105 13.35 18.05 -12.62
N PRO A 106 12.19 18.74 -12.59
CA PRO A 106 11.15 18.59 -13.61
C PRO A 106 11.67 18.85 -15.03
N ARG A 107 12.64 19.77 -15.18
CA ARG A 107 13.21 20.11 -16.51
C ARG A 107 14.02 18.96 -17.10
N ALA A 108 14.80 18.24 -16.29
CA ALA A 108 15.49 17.04 -16.76
C ALA A 108 14.51 15.93 -17.12
N VAL A 109 13.44 15.75 -16.35
CA VAL A 109 12.39 14.76 -16.64
C VAL A 109 11.68 15.10 -17.96
N ILE A 110 11.32 16.37 -18.21
CA ILE A 110 10.70 16.81 -19.47
C ILE A 110 11.64 16.56 -20.65
N ARG A 111 12.95 16.84 -20.52
CA ARG A 111 13.93 16.54 -21.58
C ARG A 111 14.03 15.04 -21.85
N ALA A 112 14.07 14.22 -20.81
CA ALA A 112 14.05 12.76 -20.93
C ALA A 112 12.76 12.25 -21.57
N TYR A 113 11.61 12.85 -21.23
CA TYR A 113 10.33 12.53 -21.84
C TYR A 113 10.30 12.82 -23.34
N ARG A 114 10.94 13.90 -23.80
CA ARG A 114 11.10 14.15 -25.25
C ARG A 114 11.85 13.03 -25.94
N THR A 115 12.98 12.58 -25.39
CA THR A 115 13.74 11.44 -25.94
C THR A 115 12.92 10.15 -25.92
N TYR A 116 12.15 9.91 -24.85
CA TYR A 116 11.22 8.77 -24.76
C TYR A 116 10.17 8.82 -25.89
N LYS A 117 9.58 10.00 -26.12
CA LYS A 117 8.61 10.24 -27.18
C LYS A 117 9.20 10.06 -28.58
N ASP A 118 10.39 10.59 -28.82
CA ASP A 118 11.09 10.45 -30.11
C ASP A 118 11.43 8.99 -30.42
N SER A 119 11.62 8.17 -29.39
CA SER A 119 11.79 6.71 -29.51
C SER A 119 10.47 5.94 -29.67
N ASN A 120 9.34 6.64 -29.76
CA ASN A 120 7.99 6.08 -29.78
C ASN A 120 7.69 5.17 -28.57
N GLY A 121 8.21 5.56 -27.40
CA GLY A 121 8.02 4.86 -26.14
C GLY A 121 8.93 3.64 -25.90
N LYS A 122 9.95 3.42 -26.75
CA LYS A 122 10.81 2.23 -26.70
C LYS A 122 11.97 2.37 -25.72
N ILE A 123 12.53 3.57 -25.58
CA ILE A 123 13.74 3.83 -24.78
C ILE A 123 13.35 4.71 -23.60
N ILE A 124 13.35 4.17 -22.38
CA ILE A 124 13.07 4.91 -21.15
C ILE A 124 14.40 5.47 -20.59
N PRO A 125 14.65 6.79 -20.66
CA PRO A 125 15.87 7.37 -20.12
C PRO A 125 15.88 7.37 -18.59
N ASP A 126 17.06 7.39 -17.98
CA ASP A 126 17.22 7.20 -16.54
C ASP A 126 16.43 8.20 -15.69
N LYS A 127 16.40 9.48 -16.10
CA LYS A 127 15.65 10.52 -15.41
C LYS A 127 14.13 10.33 -15.46
N LEU A 128 13.62 9.57 -16.43
CA LEU A 128 12.20 9.24 -16.52
C LEU A 128 11.85 7.99 -15.70
N LYS A 129 12.83 7.12 -15.41
CA LYS A 129 12.62 5.89 -14.62
C LYS A 129 12.16 6.20 -13.20
N GLU A 130 12.66 7.28 -12.60
CA GLU A 130 12.24 7.74 -11.27
C GLU A 130 10.73 8.05 -11.24
N LEU A 131 10.23 8.74 -12.28
CA LEU A 131 8.80 9.03 -12.41
C LEU A 131 7.98 7.76 -12.63
N PHE A 132 8.44 6.85 -13.51
CA PHE A 132 7.78 5.54 -13.69
C PHE A 132 7.76 4.71 -12.41
N ALA A 133 8.84 4.71 -11.64
CA ALA A 133 8.90 4.02 -10.36
C ALA A 133 7.87 4.62 -9.39
N ALA A 134 7.84 5.95 -9.25
CA ALA A 134 6.88 6.62 -8.39
C ALA A 134 5.42 6.28 -8.76
N VAL A 135 5.07 6.35 -10.05
CA VAL A 135 3.74 6.02 -10.54
C VAL A 135 3.38 4.55 -10.30
N ASN A 136 4.30 3.62 -10.57
CA ASN A 136 4.06 2.18 -10.37
C ASN A 136 4.04 1.77 -8.90
N THR A 137 4.54 2.61 -7.99
CA THR A 137 4.44 2.39 -6.54
C THR A 137 3.11 2.85 -5.94
N ILE A 138 2.25 3.52 -6.72
CA ILE A 138 0.91 3.87 -6.24
C ILE A 138 0.16 2.57 -5.96
N PRO A 139 -0.23 2.32 -4.70
CA PRO A 139 -0.96 1.11 -4.37
C PRO A 139 -2.34 1.17 -5.02
N ILE A 140 -2.54 0.40 -6.09
CA ILE A 140 -3.86 0.18 -6.68
C ILE A 140 -4.58 -0.82 -5.78
N SER A 141 -5.31 -0.34 -4.79
CA SER A 141 -6.28 -1.19 -4.10
C SER A 141 -7.37 -1.55 -5.11
N LYS A 142 -7.29 -2.74 -5.71
CA LYS A 142 -8.47 -3.35 -6.34
C LYS A 142 -9.46 -3.65 -5.22
N LEU A 143 -10.43 -2.76 -5.01
CA LEU A 143 -11.82 -3.03 -4.65
C LEU A 143 -12.53 -1.69 -4.36
N PRO A 144 -13.57 -1.30 -5.10
CA PRO A 144 -14.66 -0.57 -4.46
C PRO A 144 -15.18 -1.54 -3.41
N ILE A 145 -14.99 -1.23 -2.12
CA ILE A 145 -15.79 -1.89 -1.09
C ILE A 145 -17.19 -1.30 -1.28
N PRO A 146 -18.17 -2.03 -1.86
CA PRO A 146 -19.54 -1.53 -1.83
C PRO A 146 -19.92 -1.36 -0.37
N SER A 147 -20.40 -0.17 -0.02
CA SER A 147 -20.80 0.22 1.35
C SER A 147 -22.05 -0.52 1.85
N THR A 148 -22.28 -1.75 1.42
CA THR A 148 -23.49 -2.50 1.72
C THR A 148 -23.10 -3.91 2.13
N GLN A 149 -23.41 -4.21 3.40
CA GLN A 149 -23.13 -5.45 4.13
C GLN A 149 -21.75 -5.57 4.79
N LEU A 150 -21.50 -4.64 5.72
CA LEU A 150 -20.79 -5.00 6.96
C LEU A 150 -21.83 -5.62 7.90
N ASP A 151 -21.95 -6.94 7.88
CA ASP A 151 -22.56 -7.68 8.98
C ASP A 151 -21.48 -7.80 10.09
N PRO A 152 -21.63 -7.12 11.24
CA PRO A 152 -20.60 -7.11 12.29
C PRO A 152 -20.35 -8.49 12.94
N ALA A 153 -21.16 -9.50 12.61
CA ALA A 153 -21.01 -10.86 13.13
C ALA A 153 -19.90 -11.68 12.43
N ALA A 154 -19.46 -11.32 11.22
CA ALA A 154 -18.51 -12.13 10.45
C ALA A 154 -17.02 -11.88 10.80
N LEU A 155 -16.71 -10.84 11.58
CA LEU A 155 -15.33 -10.52 12.00
C LEU A 155 -15.00 -10.95 13.44
N THR A 156 -15.95 -11.56 14.15
CA THR A 156 -15.76 -12.00 15.55
C THR A 156 -15.51 -13.51 15.67
N LEU A 157 -15.67 -14.28 14.60
CA LEU A 157 -15.38 -15.72 14.60
C LEU A 157 -14.10 -16.00 13.82
N LYS A 158 -12.93 -15.76 14.44
CA LYS A 158 -11.66 -16.52 14.28
C LYS A 158 -10.54 -16.04 15.25
N PHE A 159 -10.87 -15.42 16.38
CA PHE A 159 -9.86 -15.05 17.40
C PHE A 159 -10.15 -15.52 18.83
N THR A 160 -11.12 -16.41 19.02
CA THR A 160 -11.37 -17.07 20.30
C THR A 160 -11.73 -18.53 20.05
N GLU A 161 -10.73 -19.38 19.87
CA GLU A 161 -10.84 -20.81 20.14
C GLU A 161 -9.43 -21.40 20.31
N ALA A 162 -8.86 -21.20 21.48
CA ALA A 162 -7.92 -22.12 22.11
C ALA A 162 -8.09 -21.94 23.61
N SER A 163 -9.13 -22.58 24.10
CA SER A 163 -9.41 -22.79 25.51
C SER A 163 -8.15 -23.34 26.19
N MET A 164 -7.74 -22.70 27.28
CA MET A 164 -6.89 -23.35 28.29
C MET A 164 -7.57 -24.67 28.67
N PRO A 165 -6.90 -25.83 28.65
CA PRO A 165 -7.44 -27.00 29.29
C PRO A 165 -7.44 -26.76 30.81
N GLN A 166 -8.63 -26.85 31.41
CA GLN A 166 -8.78 -26.96 32.85
C GLN A 166 -7.99 -28.18 33.33
N GLN A 167 -7.08 -27.98 34.27
CA GLN A 167 -6.55 -29.05 35.10
C GLN A 167 -7.67 -29.50 36.03
N GLN A 168 -8.20 -30.68 35.75
CA GLN A 168 -9.09 -31.42 36.64
C GLN A 168 -8.21 -32.21 37.61
N GLU A 169 -8.37 -31.96 38.91
CA GLU A 169 -7.75 -32.75 39.97
C GLU A 169 -8.15 -34.23 39.86
N PRO A 170 -7.21 -35.19 40.02
CA PRO A 170 -7.54 -36.56 40.31
C PRO A 170 -7.51 -36.82 41.83
N ASN A 171 -8.68 -37.26 42.31
CA ASN A 171 -9.02 -37.93 43.57
C ASN A 171 -7.85 -38.45 44.44
N GLU A 172 -7.88 -38.06 45.72
CA GLU A 172 -7.25 -38.78 46.84
C GLU A 172 -7.66 -40.27 46.84
N PRO A 173 -6.71 -41.20 47.08
CA PRO A 173 -7.06 -42.57 47.43
C PRO A 173 -7.46 -42.67 48.91
N ASP A 174 -8.67 -43.19 49.10
CA ASP A 174 -9.25 -43.71 50.35
C ASP A 174 -8.34 -44.78 50.97
N TRP A 175 -7.55 -44.39 51.97
CA TRP A 175 -6.92 -45.35 52.88
C TRP A 175 -7.87 -45.63 54.02
N GLY A 176 -8.67 -46.68 53.83
CA GLY A 176 -9.58 -47.22 54.83
C GLY A 176 -8.90 -47.40 56.20
N ARG A 177 -9.60 -46.95 57.24
CA ARG A 177 -9.43 -47.46 58.59
C ARG A 177 -9.91 -48.90 58.64
N GLY A 178 -9.16 -49.76 59.31
CA GLY A 178 -9.66 -51.06 59.75
C GLY A 178 -8.60 -51.96 60.36
N CYS A 179 -8.55 -51.90 61.70
CA CYS A 179 -7.94 -52.86 62.65
C CYS A 179 -6.47 -52.62 63.05
#